data_AF-A0A0C3NV22-F1
#
_entry.id   AF-A0A0C3NV22-F1
#
_cell.length_a   1.000
_cell.length_b   1.000
_cell.length_c   1.000
_cell.angle_alpha   90.00
_cell.angle_beta   90.00
_cell.angle_gamma   90.00
#
_symmetry.space_group_name_H-M   'P 1'
#
loop_
_entity.id
_entity.type
_entity.pdbx_description
1 polymer ?
#
loop_
_entity_poly.entity_id
_entity_poly.type
_entity_poly.pdbx_seq_one_letter_code
_entity_poly.pdbx_strand_id
1 'polypeptide(L)'
;MDYDYRRRNPHDAFLSHLIALLSTYELCPMSTPPPRYDGPGDWQTDSILRSLAAVARRMYTAEEMLASIRASENWQANGPETKKRRS
;
A
#
# COMPACT_ATOMS: atom_id res chain seq x y z
N MET A 1 39.82 -7.50 3.15
CA MET A 1 38.62 -7.46 2.28
C MET A 1 37.57 -6.69 3.05
N ASP A 2 37.56 -5.37 2.87
CA ASP A 2 36.66 -4.45 3.54
C ASP A 2 35.21 -4.69 3.11
N TYR A 3 34.39 -5.20 4.03
CA TYR A 3 32.95 -5.38 3.83
C TYR A 3 32.17 -4.06 3.83
N ASP A 4 32.83 -2.93 4.10
CA ASP A 4 32.19 -1.61 4.26
C ASP A 4 31.90 -0.88 2.94
N TYR A 5 32.34 -1.41 1.79
CA TYR A 5 32.00 -0.80 0.48
C TYR A 5 30.52 -0.98 0.11
N ARG A 6 29.83 -1.95 0.72
CA ARG A 6 28.37 -2.16 0.56
C ARG A 6 27.51 -1.15 1.32
N ARG A 7 28.08 -0.39 2.28
CA ARG A 7 27.32 0.61 3.04
C ARG A 7 27.27 1.99 2.38
N ARG A 8 27.98 2.18 1.26
CA ARG A 8 28.13 3.50 0.61
C ARG A 8 27.92 3.47 -0.91
N ASN A 9 27.26 2.47 -1.45
CA ASN A 9 26.83 2.52 -2.85
C ASN A 9 25.46 3.22 -2.92
N PRO A 10 25.28 4.32 -3.68
CA PRO A 10 24.00 5.01 -3.82
C PRO A 10 22.85 4.10 -4.25
N HIS A 11 23.16 3.08 -5.07
CA HIS A 11 22.19 2.06 -5.48
C HIS A 11 21.69 1.20 -4.30
N ASP A 12 22.55 0.91 -3.32
CA ASP A 12 22.16 0.11 -2.14
C ASP A 12 21.22 0.90 -1.22
N ALA A 13 21.37 2.24 -1.17
CA ALA A 13 20.47 3.11 -0.42
C ALA A 13 19.06 3.15 -1.01
N PHE A 14 18.93 3.28 -2.34
CA PHE A 14 17.63 3.24 -3.02
C PHE A 14 16.99 1.84 -2.93
N LEU A 15 17.76 0.77 -3.10
CA LEU A 15 17.23 -0.59 -2.94
C LEU A 15 16.73 -0.87 -1.53
N SER A 16 17.48 -0.44 -0.51
CA SER A 16 17.05 -0.56 0.89
C SER A 16 15.75 0.22 1.14
N HIS A 17 15.65 1.44 0.58
CA HIS A 17 14.42 2.22 0.63
C HIS A 17 13.25 1.52 -0.07
N LEU A 18 13.48 0.96 -1.26
CA LEU A 18 12.45 0.26 -2.02
C LEU A 18 11.91 -0.97 -1.27
N ILE A 19 12.80 -1.74 -0.62
CA ILE A 19 12.41 -2.86 0.24
C ILE A 19 11.52 -2.37 1.39
N ALA A 20 11.95 -1.34 2.13
CA ALA A 20 11.16 -0.80 3.23
C ALA A 20 9.78 -0.29 2.78
N LEU A 21 9.72 0.35 1.62
CA LEU A 21 8.48 0.86 1.03
C LEU A 21 7.54 -0.27 0.63
N LEU A 22 8.04 -1.33 -0.02
CA LEU A 22 7.23 -2.50 -0.39
C LEU A 22 6.73 -3.27 0.83
N SER A 23 7.58 -3.49 1.84
CA SER A 23 7.17 -4.10 3.11
C SER A 23 6.08 -3.29 3.81
N THR A 24 6.11 -1.95 3.70
CA THR A 24 5.04 -1.10 4.24
C THR A 24 3.72 -1.31 3.52
N TYR A 25 3.73 -1.44 2.18
CA TYR A 25 2.52 -1.75 1.41
C TYR A 25 1.98 -3.16 1.69
N GLU A 26 2.85 -4.13 1.97
CA GLU A 26 2.45 -5.50 2.33
C GLU A 26 1.74 -5.57 3.70
N LEU A 27 2.14 -4.74 4.66
CA LEU A 27 1.63 -4.77 6.03
C LEU A 27 0.24 -4.13 6.23
N CYS A 28 -0.48 -3.78 5.16
CA CYS A 28 -1.83 -3.20 5.17
C CYS A 28 -1.86 -1.71 5.62
N PRO A 29 -2.66 -0.84 4.95
CA PRO A 29 -2.58 0.61 5.14
C PRO A 29 -3.37 1.07 6.36
N MET A 30 -2.75 1.20 7.52
CA MET A 30 -3.44 1.90 8.62
C MET A 30 -2.59 2.74 9.58
N SER A 31 -1.26 2.59 9.68
CA SER A 31 -0.57 3.33 10.76
C SER A 31 0.73 4.05 10.42
N THR A 32 1.39 3.72 9.31
CA THR A 32 2.73 4.27 9.04
C THR A 32 2.73 5.02 7.72
N PRO A 33 3.08 6.32 7.70
CA PRO A 33 3.30 7.03 6.45
C PRO A 33 4.39 6.31 5.65
N PRO A 34 4.27 6.25 4.31
CA PRO A 34 5.27 5.58 3.50
C PRO A 34 6.64 6.24 3.74
N PRO A 35 7.71 5.47 3.90
CA PRO A 35 9.05 6.03 4.04
C PRO A 35 9.33 6.96 2.87
N ARG A 36 9.99 8.09 3.14
CA ARG A 36 10.44 9.05 2.12
C ARG A 36 11.89 8.74 1.76
N TYR A 37 12.22 8.82 0.47
CA TYR A 37 13.59 8.70 0.01
C TYR A 37 14.23 10.09 -0.01
N ASP A 38 15.24 10.31 0.83
CA ASP A 38 16.01 11.55 0.88
C ASP A 38 17.46 11.37 0.35
N GLY A 39 17.72 10.25 -0.33
CA GLY A 39 19.02 9.95 -0.95
C GLY A 39 19.18 10.57 -2.34
N PRO A 40 20.34 10.34 -3.00
CA PRO A 40 20.57 10.78 -4.38
C PRO A 40 19.50 10.20 -5.31
N GLY A 41 18.79 11.08 -6.02
CA GLY A 41 17.78 10.72 -7.01
C GLY A 41 18.26 10.99 -8.43
N ASP A 42 17.99 10.06 -9.32
CA ASP A 42 18.07 10.23 -10.77
C ASP A 42 16.71 9.94 -11.43
N TRP A 43 16.65 10.13 -12.76
CA TRP A 43 15.42 9.90 -13.52
C TRP A 43 14.88 8.46 -13.40
N GLN A 44 15.74 7.47 -13.15
CA GLN A 44 15.34 6.07 -12.99
C GLN A 44 14.64 5.88 -11.65
N THR A 45 15.27 6.34 -10.57
CA THR A 45 14.71 6.27 -9.22
C THR A 45 13.37 7.02 -9.12
N ASP A 46 13.27 8.20 -9.73
CA ASP A 46 12.03 8.97 -9.81
C ASP A 46 10.94 8.25 -10.59
N SER A 47 11.29 7.62 -11.72
CA SER A 47 10.35 6.85 -12.53
C SER A 47 9.79 5.65 -11.77
N ILE A 48 10.65 4.95 -11.03
CA ILE A 48 10.27 3.81 -10.18
C ILE A 48 9.34 4.27 -9.06
N LEU A 49 9.70 5.32 -8.30
CA LEU A 49 8.89 5.85 -7.21
C LEU A 49 7.51 6.31 -7.70
N ARG A 50 7.44 7.03 -8.83
CA ARG A 50 6.17 7.45 -9.45
C ARG A 50 5.30 6.27 -9.85
N SER A 51 5.89 5.25 -10.47
CA SER A 51 5.17 4.05 -10.90
C SER A 51 4.61 3.27 -9.72
N LEU A 52 5.41 3.11 -8.66
CA LEU A 52 4.99 2.44 -7.44
C LEU A 52 3.86 3.18 -6.73
N ALA A 53 3.94 4.51 -6.63
CA ALA A 53 2.86 5.33 -6.08
C ALA A 53 1.54 5.21 -6.89
N ALA A 54 1.62 5.02 -8.20
CA ALA A 54 0.44 4.76 -9.02
C ALA A 54 -0.17 3.37 -8.75
N VAL A 55 0.66 2.34 -8.58
CA VAL A 55 0.20 0.99 -8.21
C VAL A 55 -0.45 0.98 -6.82
N ALA A 56 0.21 1.59 -5.84
CA ALA A 56 -0.30 1.72 -4.47
C ALA A 56 -1.68 2.38 -4.41
N ARG A 57 -1.87 3.51 -5.12
CA ARG A 57 -3.19 4.17 -5.18
C ARG A 57 -4.26 3.28 -5.76
N ARG A 58 -3.96 2.52 -6.83
CA ARG A 58 -4.92 1.58 -7.43
C ARG A 58 -5.29 0.45 -6.47
N MET A 59 -4.30 -0.07 -5.72
CA MET A 59 -4.52 -1.09 -4.70
C MET A 59 -5.44 -0.56 -3.60
N TYR A 60 -5.15 0.61 -3.04
CA TYR A 60 -5.99 1.21 -1.99
C TYR A 60 -7.42 1.48 -2.47
N THR A 61 -7.59 2.02 -3.68
CA THR A 61 -8.94 2.19 -4.25
C THR A 61 -9.65 0.85 -4.41
N ALA A 62 -8.95 -0.20 -4.85
CA ALA A 62 -9.54 -1.53 -4.96
C ALA A 62 -9.93 -2.12 -3.58
N GLU A 63 -9.11 -1.91 -2.56
CA GLU A 63 -9.39 -2.33 -1.18
C GLU A 63 -10.58 -1.57 -0.59
N GLU A 64 -10.67 -0.25 -0.79
CA GLU A 64 -11.83 0.56 -0.37
C GLU A 64 -13.11 0.11 -1.06
N MET A 65 -13.06 -0.14 -2.37
CA MET A 65 -14.19 -0.67 -3.13
C MET A 65 -14.61 -2.05 -2.60
N LEU A 66 -13.66 -2.96 -2.36
CA LEU A 66 -13.94 -4.28 -1.80
C LEU A 66 -14.58 -4.18 -0.41
N ALA A 67 -14.09 -3.27 0.45
CA ALA A 67 -14.66 -3.02 1.77
C ALA A 67 -16.12 -2.53 1.67
N SER A 68 -16.41 -1.61 0.73
CA SER A 68 -17.77 -1.11 0.50
C SER A 68 -18.72 -2.21 0.01
N ILE A 69 -18.27 -3.08 -0.90
CA ILE A 69 -19.06 -4.22 -1.40
C ILE A 69 -19.38 -5.16 -0.24
N ARG A 70 -18.38 -5.57 0.55
CA ARG A 70 -18.57 -6.45 1.72
C ARG A 70 -19.51 -5.84 2.75
N ALA A 71 -19.40 -4.54 3.01
CA ALA A 71 -20.31 -3.84 3.91
C ALA A 71 -21.75 -3.91 3.38
N SER A 72 -21.96 -3.69 2.08
CA SER A 72 -23.28 -3.76 1.45
C SER A 72 -23.89 -5.16 1.48
N GLU A 73 -23.10 -6.22 1.28
CA GLU A 73 -23.53 -7.61 1.40
C GLU A 73 -23.97 -7.93 2.84
N ASN A 74 -23.20 -7.48 3.84
CA ASN A 74 -23.54 -7.67 5.25
C ASN A 74 -24.85 -6.95 5.64
N TRP A 75 -25.14 -5.78 5.06
CA TRP A 75 -26.43 -5.09 5.25
C TRP A 75 -27.60 -5.85 4.62
N GLN A 76 -27.40 -6.48 3.46
CA GLN A 76 -28.44 -7.29 2.81
C GLN A 76 -28.70 -8.60 3.56
N ALA A 77 -27.66 -9.24 4.10
CA ALA A 77 -27.78 -10.47 4.88
C ALA A 77 -28.45 -10.26 6.25
N ASN A 78 -28.23 -9.09 6.88
CA ASN A 78 -28.82 -8.73 8.18
C ASN A 78 -30.02 -7.78 8.08
N GLY A 79 -30.64 -7.66 6.89
CA GLY A 79 -31.81 -6.82 6.68
C GLY A 79 -32.94 -7.18 7.65
N PRO A 80 -33.73 -6.20 8.12
CA PRO A 80 -34.76 -6.45 9.11
C PRO A 80 -35.75 -7.47 8.53
N GLU A 81 -35.81 -8.66 9.15
CA GLU A 81 -36.80 -9.68 8.84
C GLU A 81 -38.17 -8.99 8.86
N THR A 82 -38.76 -8.81 7.68
CA THR A 82 -40.05 -8.12 7.51
C THR A 82 -41.12 -9.03 8.10
N LYS A 83 -41.23 -8.96 9.42
CA LYS A 83 -42.14 -9.75 10.23
C LYS A 83 -43.53 -9.50 9.69
N LYS A 84 -44.09 -10.54 9.07
CA LYS A 84 -45.44 -10.60 8.50
C LYS A 84 -46.42 -9.82 9.38
N ARG A 85 -46.84 -8.63 8.92
CA ARG A 85 -48.06 -8.00 9.42
C ARG A 85 -49.22 -8.80 8.83
N ARG A 86 -49.58 -9.87 9.53
CA ARG A 86 -50.87 -10.54 9.40
C ARG A 86 -51.93 -9.56 9.90
N SER A 87 -52.85 -9.17 9.03
CA SER A 87 -54.19 -8.68 9.38
C SER A 87 -55.13 -9.14 8.29
#